data_AF-A0A210QL46-F1
#
_entry.id   AF-A0A210QL46-F1
#
_cell.length_a   1.000
_cell.length_b   1.000
_cell.length_c   1.000
_cell.angle_alpha   90.00
_cell.angle_beta   90.00
_cell.angle_gamma   90.00
#
_symmetry.space_group_name_H-M   'P 1'
#
loop_
_entity.id
_entity.type
_entity.pdbx_description
1 polymer ?
#
loop_
_entity_poly.entity_id
_entity_poly.type
_entity_poly.pdbx_seq_one_letter_code
_entity_poly.pdbx_strand_id
1 'polypeptide(L)'
;MDACVICKEDIDNPAENVKLGEKGSIGINKASEERHDEIRTVAGQHVHQNCRRLYVNKYQIDKSVRQNVSFDGSTSKDIHAPALRSKQLYKFSEHCLFCGQL
;
A
#
# COMPACT_ATOMS: atom_id res chain seq x y z
N MET A 1 7.87 -19.98 16.88
CA MET A 1 7.21 -18.72 16.48
C MET A 1 6.63 -18.94 15.11
N ASP A 2 5.35 -18.65 14.92
CA ASP A 2 4.77 -18.55 13.58
C ASP A 2 5.07 -17.14 13.06
N ALA A 3 5.66 -17.04 11.89
CA ALA A 3 5.91 -15.76 11.21
C ALA A 3 4.79 -15.48 10.19
N CYS A 4 4.41 -14.21 10.07
CA CYS A 4 3.43 -13.77 9.09
C CYS A 4 4.03 -13.84 7.69
N VAL A 5 3.44 -14.66 6.82
CA VAL A 5 3.92 -14.84 5.43
C VAL A 5 3.87 -13.58 4.55
N ILE A 6 3.17 -12.52 4.99
CA ILE A 6 3.03 -11.26 4.26
C ILE A 6 4.14 -10.27 4.63
N CYS A 7 4.35 -9.99 5.92
CA CYS A 7 5.37 -9.03 6.37
C CYS A 7 6.69 -9.68 6.83
N LYS A 8 6.71 -11.01 6.98
CA LYS A 8 7.84 -11.81 7.48
C LYS A 8 8.22 -11.49 8.94
N GLU A 9 7.37 -10.76 9.66
CA GLU A 9 7.53 -10.49 11.09
C GLU A 9 6.82 -11.56 11.93
N ASP A 10 7.27 -11.72 13.17
CA ASP A 10 6.71 -12.69 14.11
C ASP A 10 5.26 -12.37 14.50
N ILE A 11 4.50 -13.42 14.76
CA ILE A 11 3.14 -13.33 15.26
C ILE A 11 3.18 -13.48 16.78
N ASP A 12 3.46 -12.37 17.46
CA ASP A 12 3.61 -12.37 18.92
C ASP A 12 2.27 -12.25 19.65
N ASN A 13 1.28 -11.60 19.03
CA ASN A 13 0.00 -11.30 19.65
C ASN A 13 -1.15 -12.16 19.09
N PRO A 14 -1.79 -13.02 19.90
CA PRO A 14 -2.94 -13.82 19.49
C PRO A 14 -4.16 -12.97 19.10
N ALA A 15 -4.31 -11.74 19.64
CA ALA A 15 -5.44 -10.88 19.33
C ALA A 15 -5.37 -10.26 17.93
N GLU A 16 -4.18 -10.14 17.35
CA GLU A 16 -3.94 -9.44 16.08
C GLU A 16 -3.66 -10.39 14.91
N ASN A 17 -3.79 -11.70 15.12
CA ASN A 17 -3.62 -12.68 14.07
C ASN A 17 -4.94 -13.34 13.66
N VAL A 18 -4.94 -13.92 12.47
CA VAL A 18 -6.03 -14.77 11.98
C VAL A 18 -5.45 -16.02 11.38
N LYS A 19 -6.13 -17.13 11.60
CA LYS A 19 -5.91 -18.36 10.84
C LYS A 19 -6.58 -18.23 9.47
N LEU A 20 -5.83 -18.44 8.40
CA LEU A 20 -6.35 -18.45 7.04
C LEU A 20 -7.19 -19.71 6.81
N GLY A 21 -8.45 -19.52 6.39
CA GLY A 21 -9.21 -20.57 5.72
C GLY A 21 -8.89 -20.63 4.22
N GLU A 22 -9.42 -21.61 3.50
CA GLU A 22 -9.21 -21.79 2.06
C GLU A 22 -9.51 -20.54 1.23
N LYS A 23 -10.66 -19.89 1.48
CA LYS A 23 -11.01 -18.63 0.80
C LYS A 23 -10.02 -17.50 1.13
N GLY A 24 -9.49 -17.50 2.36
CA GLY A 24 -8.51 -16.52 2.81
C GLY A 24 -7.18 -16.68 2.07
N SER A 25 -6.69 -17.92 1.95
CA SER A 25 -5.45 -18.20 1.21
C SER A 25 -5.60 -17.94 -0.29
N ILE A 26 -6.74 -18.33 -0.90
CA ILE A 26 -7.01 -18.05 -2.32
C ILE A 26 -6.99 -16.55 -2.60
N GLY A 27 -7.63 -15.75 -1.73
CA GLY A 27 -7.66 -14.29 -1.90
C GLY A 27 -6.27 -13.64 -1.81
N ILE A 28 -5.41 -14.12 -0.90
CA ILE A 28 -4.04 -13.62 -0.79
C ILE A 28 -3.20 -14.06 -1.98
N ASN A 29 -3.31 -15.32 -2.42
CA ASN A 29 -2.56 -15.82 -3.57
C ASN A 29 -2.93 -15.06 -4.85
N LYS A 30 -4.22 -14.79 -5.07
CA LYS A 30 -4.70 -13.95 -6.17
C LYS A 30 -4.14 -12.53 -6.09
N ALA A 31 -4.14 -11.92 -4.91
CA ALA A 31 -3.54 -10.59 -4.73
C ALA A 31 -2.03 -10.61 -5.00
N SER A 32 -1.32 -11.69 -4.66
CA SER A 32 0.10 -11.88 -4.99
C SER A 32 0.32 -11.96 -6.50
N GLU A 33 -0.51 -12.73 -7.21
CA GLU A 33 -0.47 -12.82 -8.67
C GLU A 33 -0.71 -11.46 -9.34
N GLU A 34 -1.70 -10.70 -8.87
CA GLU A 34 -2.01 -9.35 -9.39
C GLU A 34 -0.88 -8.35 -9.11
N ARG A 35 -0.13 -8.52 -8.01
CA ARG A 35 1.03 -7.68 -7.66
C ARG A 35 2.33 -8.11 -8.35
N HIS A 36 2.35 -9.30 -8.95
CA HIS A 36 3.56 -10.02 -9.37
C HIS A 36 4.54 -10.32 -8.22
N ASP A 37 4.00 -10.57 -7.03
CA ASP A 37 4.75 -11.00 -5.86
C ASP A 37 4.89 -12.54 -5.84
N GLU A 38 5.90 -13.05 -5.14
CA GLU A 38 6.16 -14.49 -4.96
C GLU A 38 5.50 -15.11 -3.72
N ILE A 39 4.53 -14.41 -3.12
CA ILE A 39 3.87 -14.87 -1.89
C ILE A 39 2.92 -16.01 -2.21
N ARG A 40 3.10 -17.15 -1.53
CA ARG A 40 2.18 -18.29 -1.58
C ARG A 40 1.72 -18.66 -0.19
N THR A 41 0.41 -18.75 -0.03
CA THR A 41 -0.26 -19.07 1.23
C THR A 41 -1.10 -20.33 1.09
N VAL A 42 -1.22 -21.05 2.19
CA VAL A 42 -2.07 -22.25 2.32
C VAL A 42 -3.03 -22.10 3.49
N ALA A 43 -4.16 -22.81 3.43
CA ALA A 43 -5.10 -22.85 4.53
C ALA A 43 -4.43 -23.38 5.80
N GLY A 44 -4.77 -22.79 6.94
CA GLY A 44 -4.22 -23.13 8.25
C GLY A 44 -3.07 -22.24 8.73
N GLN A 45 -2.46 -21.45 7.86
CA GLN A 45 -1.41 -20.48 8.25
C GLN A 45 -1.98 -19.30 9.03
N HIS A 46 -1.17 -18.73 9.93
CA HIS A 46 -1.50 -17.50 10.64
C HIS A 46 -0.89 -16.29 9.94
N VAL A 47 -1.64 -15.19 9.91
CA VAL A 47 -1.18 -13.88 9.42
C VAL A 47 -1.75 -12.77 10.31
N HIS A 48 -1.09 -11.61 10.36
CA HIS A 48 -1.68 -10.46 11.04
C HIS A 48 -2.97 -10.02 10.31
N GLN A 49 -3.99 -9.66 11.09
CA GLN A 49 -5.26 -9.13 10.60
C GLN A 49 -5.05 -7.95 9.65
N ASN A 50 -4.17 -7.03 10.05
CA ASN A 50 -3.89 -5.83 9.29
C ASN A 50 -3.16 -6.14 7.97
N CYS A 51 -2.16 -7.04 8.00
CA CYS A 51 -1.47 -7.50 6.81
C CYS A 51 -2.45 -8.09 5.79
N ARG A 52 -3.32 -9.03 6.21
CA ARG A 52 -4.35 -9.59 5.34
C ARG A 52 -5.21 -8.50 4.73
N ARG A 53 -5.75 -7.59 5.56
CA ARG A 53 -6.67 -6.53 5.13
C ARG A 53 -6.05 -5.58 4.11
N LEU A 54 -4.80 -5.16 4.34
CA LEU A 54 -4.10 -4.22 3.46
C LEU A 54 -3.63 -4.90 2.17
N TYR A 55 -3.15 -6.14 2.27
CA TYR A 55 -2.55 -6.85 1.14
C TYR A 55 -3.58 -7.18 0.05
N VAL A 56 -4.78 -7.64 0.43
CA VAL A 56 -5.86 -7.97 -0.51
C VAL A 56 -6.68 -6.75 -0.97
N ASN A 57 -6.35 -5.55 -0.48
CA ASN A 57 -7.09 -4.34 -0.83
C ASN A 57 -6.78 -3.91 -2.27
N LYS A 58 -7.82 -3.84 -3.12
CA LYS A 58 -7.69 -3.51 -4.54
C LYS A 58 -6.96 -2.19 -4.81
N TYR A 59 -7.27 -1.14 -4.05
CA TYR A 59 -6.57 0.15 -4.20
C TYR A 59 -5.06 0.02 -3.95
N GLN A 60 -4.67 -0.79 -2.96
CA GLN A 60 -3.25 -1.05 -2.65
C GLN A 60 -2.58 -1.95 -3.68
N ILE A 61 -3.33 -2.84 -4.33
CA ILE A 61 -2.83 -3.66 -5.46
C ILE A 61 -2.56 -2.74 -6.65
N ASP A 62 -3.56 -1.96 -7.07
CA ASP A 62 -3.46 -1.03 -8.20
C ASP A 62 -2.31 -0.03 -8.01
N LYS A 63 -2.14 0.47 -6.77
CA LYS A 63 -1.04 1.36 -6.41
C LYS A 63 0.34 0.68 -6.56
N SER A 64 0.48 -0.56 -6.09
CA SER A 64 1.72 -1.34 -6.17
C SER A 64 2.13 -1.61 -7.62
N VAL A 65 1.17 -2.03 -8.44
CA VAL A 65 1.39 -2.31 -9.86
C VAL A 65 1.87 -1.05 -10.58
N ARG A 66 1.22 0.11 -10.36
CA ARG A 66 1.65 1.38 -10.96
C ARG A 66 3.06 1.80 -10.55
N GLN A 67 3.45 1.54 -9.30
CA GLN A 67 4.80 1.85 -8.82
C GLN A 67 5.86 0.94 -9.46
N ASN A 68 5.56 -0.35 -9.63
CA ASN A 68 6.48 -1.30 -10.26
C ASN A 68 6.65 -1.05 -11.77
N VAL A 69 5.58 -0.68 -12.49
CA VAL A 69 5.65 -0.32 -13.93
C VAL A 69 6.50 0.94 -14.17
N SER A 70 6.69 1.78 -13.16
CA SER A 70 7.49 3.00 -13.26
C SER A 70 9.00 2.77 -13.07
N PHE A 71 9.44 1.54 -12.78
CA PHE A 71 10.84 1.23 -12.42
C PHE A 71 11.67 0.57 -13.53
N ASP A 72 11.09 0.28 -14.69
CA ASP A 72 11.87 -0.22 -15.84
C ASP A 72 12.42 0.95 -16.67
N GLY A 73 13.57 1.45 -16.22
CA GLY A 73 14.61 2.02 -17.07
C GLY A 73 14.31 3.33 -17.79
N SER A 74 14.45 4.46 -17.08
CA SER A 74 15.26 5.63 -17.50
C SER A 74 15.14 6.75 -16.47
N THR A 75 16.29 7.10 -15.89
CA THR A 75 16.66 8.43 -15.35
C THR A 75 15.64 9.26 -14.56
N SER A 76 16.06 9.52 -13.31
CA SER A 76 15.85 10.76 -12.56
C SER A 76 14.47 11.02 -11.94
N LYS A 77 14.53 11.17 -10.61
CA LYS A 77 13.66 12.00 -9.77
C LYS A 77 12.92 13.07 -10.58
N ASP A 78 11.59 12.97 -10.64
CA ASP A 78 10.63 14.08 -10.58
C ASP A 78 9.25 13.56 -11.00
N ILE A 79 8.60 12.83 -10.09
CA ILE A 79 7.18 12.51 -10.26
C ILE A 79 6.43 13.79 -9.87
N HIS A 80 6.11 14.60 -10.88
CA HIS A 80 5.06 15.60 -10.83
C HIS A 80 3.74 14.92 -10.46
N ALA A 81 3.50 14.73 -9.16
CA ALA A 81 2.14 14.76 -8.67
C ALA A 81 1.54 16.10 -9.15
N PRO A 82 0.34 16.13 -9.74
CA PRO A 82 -0.33 17.40 -9.93
C PRO A 82 -0.49 17.99 -8.53
N ALA A 83 0.28 19.04 -8.24
CA ALA A 83 0.15 19.77 -7.01
C ALA A 83 -1.29 20.32 -7.03
N LEU A 84 -2.20 19.66 -6.29
CA LEU A 84 -3.50 20.21 -5.91
C LEU A 84 -3.34 21.47 -5.03
N ARG A 85 -2.11 21.97 -4.88
CA ARG A 85 -1.73 23.18 -4.20
C ARG A 85 -1.25 24.19 -5.24
N SER A 86 -1.74 25.42 -5.13
CA SER A 86 -1.18 26.55 -5.86
C SER A 86 0.34 26.58 -5.68
N LYS A 87 1.08 26.83 -6.78
CA LYS A 87 2.54 27.00 -6.74
C LYS A 87 2.97 28.20 -5.88
N GLN A 88 2.04 29.11 -5.59
CA GLN A 88 2.30 30.29 -4.79
C GLN A 88 1.96 30.04 -3.32
N LEU A 89 2.94 30.28 -2.45
CA LEU A 89 2.74 30.30 -1.01
C LEU A 89 1.91 31.53 -0.65
N TYR A 90 0.67 31.31 -0.19
CA TYR A 90 -0.14 32.36 0.39
C TYR A 90 0.52 32.89 1.66
N LYS A 91 0.79 34.19 1.70
CA LYS A 91 1.27 34.90 2.90
C LYS A 91 0.19 35.85 3.38
N PHE A 92 -0.30 35.64 4.61
CA PHE A 92 -1.30 36.51 5.24
C PHE A 92 -0.87 37.97 5.35
N SER A 93 0.44 38.25 5.39
CA SER A 93 0.99 39.60 5.48
C SER A 93 0.99 40.34 4.15
N GLU A 94 0.88 39.63 3.03
CA GLU A 94 1.07 40.19 1.69
C GLU A 94 -0.18 39.99 0.81
N HIS A 95 -1.04 39.00 1.08
CA HIS A 95 -2.17 38.68 0.21
C HIS A 95 -3.50 38.80 0.94
N CYS A 96 -4.50 39.38 0.27
CA CYS A 96 -5.87 39.42 0.76
C CYS A 96 -6.49 38.01 0.82
N LEU A 97 -7.11 37.67 1.95
CA LEU A 97 -7.75 36.37 2.16
C LEU A 97 -8.91 36.08 1.20
N PHE A 98 -9.57 37.14 0.70
CA PHE A 98 -10.78 37.00 -0.12
C PHE A 98 -10.50 37.02 -1.63
N CYS A 99 -9.51 37.78 -2.09
CA CYS A 99 -9.21 37.89 -3.52
C CYS A 99 -7.79 37.43 -3.92
N GLY A 100 -6.92 37.11 -2.95
CA GLY A 100 -5.57 36.61 -3.20
C GLY A 100 -4.60 37.61 -3.84
N GLN A 101 -4.99 38.89 -3.99
CA GLN A 101 -4.16 39.96 -4.53
C GLN A 101 -3.33 40.63 -3.43
N LEU A 102 -2.20 41.21 -3.84
CA LEU A 102 -1.35 42.10 -3.03
C LEU A 102 -2.07 43.42 -2.71
#